data_AF-A0A8C3G7A7-F1
#
_entry.id   AF-A0A8C3G7A7-F1
#
_cell.length_a   1.000
_cell.length_b   1.000
_cell.length_c   1.000
_cell.angle_alpha   90.00
_cell.angle_beta   90.00
_cell.angle_gamma   90.00
#
_symmetry.space_group_name_H-M   'P 1'
#
loop_
_entity.id
_entity.type
_entity.pdbx_description
1 polymer ?
#
loop_
_entity_poly.entity_id
_entity_poly.type
_entity_poly.pdbx_seq_one_letter_code
_entity_poly.pdbx_strand_id
1 'polypeptide(L)'
;MRTTVVAVVMVMLCVMMVDADVKPQRDFNLRMFAGRWYRVGLAYDSSSFTPFRDKVKASMGSVAALPNGNVNLTMWDATPFGCQRKVYNYEKTSVPGQFTYFSTRHNIVKDITVVDTNYTDYAVVLKNKVFNREYTQVALYGRTQTVSNGIIAKFKTFALSQGFPRDSILTPPPAENCPPLRSGR
;
A
#
# COMPACT_ATOMS: atom_id res chain seq x y z
N MET A 1 46.87 -6.69 44.91
CA MET A 1 46.37 -6.38 43.56
C MET A 1 44.85 -6.31 43.62
N ARG A 2 44.27 -5.12 43.44
CA ARG A 2 42.82 -4.92 43.45
C ARG A 2 42.37 -4.75 41.99
N THR A 3 41.74 -5.76 41.43
CA THR A 3 41.14 -5.73 40.10
C THR A 3 39.80 -5.02 40.16
N THR A 4 39.76 -3.78 39.67
CA THR A 4 38.53 -3.04 39.43
C THR A 4 37.88 -3.59 38.16
N VAL A 5 36.75 -4.29 38.32
CA VAL A 5 35.90 -4.73 37.20
C VAL A 5 35.10 -3.52 36.73
N VAL A 6 35.40 -3.01 35.54
CA VAL A 6 34.62 -1.95 34.89
C VAL A 6 33.40 -2.59 34.25
N ALA A 7 32.23 -2.38 34.84
CA ALA A 7 30.96 -2.81 34.27
C ALA A 7 30.58 -1.91 33.08
N VAL A 8 30.70 -2.44 31.86
CA VAL A 8 30.24 -1.78 30.64
C VAL A 8 28.72 -1.96 30.55
N VAL A 9 27.97 -0.96 31.00
CA VAL A 9 26.51 -0.93 30.82
C VAL A 9 26.22 -0.52 29.37
N MET A 10 25.99 -1.51 28.51
CA MET A 10 25.42 -1.30 27.18
C MET A 10 23.97 -0.83 27.34
N VAL A 11 23.77 0.48 27.27
CA VAL A 11 22.44 1.08 27.16
C VAL A 11 21.87 0.66 25.81
N MET A 12 21.03 -0.39 25.81
CA MET A 12 20.15 -0.66 24.69
C MET A 12 19.21 0.55 24.55
N LEU A 13 19.53 1.43 23.61
CA LEU A 13 18.59 2.42 23.09
C LEU A 13 17.44 1.63 22.44
N CYS A 14 16.44 1.29 23.24
CA CYS A 14 15.10 1.02 22.75
C CYS A 14 14.65 2.30 22.05
N VAL A 15 14.91 2.37 20.75
CA VAL A 15 14.23 3.31 19.87
C VAL A 15 12.77 2.87 19.92
N MET A 16 12.01 3.48 20.83
CA MET A 16 10.56 3.49 20.75
C MET A 16 10.26 4.02 19.35
N MET A 17 9.87 3.14 18.43
CA MET A 17 9.27 3.57 17.18
C MET A 17 8.01 4.31 17.60
N VAL A 18 8.11 5.64 17.67
CA VAL A 18 6.94 6.49 17.69
C VAL A 18 6.20 6.11 16.42
N ASP A 19 5.09 5.39 16.55
CA ASP A 19 4.09 5.22 15.50
C ASP A 19 3.66 6.64 15.15
N ALA A 20 4.37 7.26 14.20
CA ALA A 20 3.99 8.55 13.68
C ALA A 20 2.65 8.31 13.00
N ASP A 21 1.58 8.84 13.61
CA ASP A 21 0.23 8.79 13.04
C ASP A 21 0.31 9.29 11.59
N VAL A 22 0.19 8.36 10.64
CA VAL A 22 0.36 8.67 9.23
C VAL A 22 -0.84 9.48 8.79
N LYS A 23 -0.61 10.76 8.54
CA LYS A 23 -1.66 11.68 8.11
C LYS A 23 -2.00 11.47 6.63
N PRO A 24 -3.28 11.61 6.26
CA PRO A 24 -3.68 11.60 4.86
C PRO A 24 -3.15 12.83 4.12
N GLN A 25 -3.13 12.73 2.78
CA GLN A 25 -2.91 13.83 1.86
C GLN A 25 -3.76 15.04 2.26
N ARG A 26 -3.09 16.18 2.41
CA ARG A 26 -3.76 17.43 2.73
C ARG A 26 -4.77 17.80 1.65
N ASP A 27 -5.95 18.26 2.07
CA ASP A 27 -7.05 18.69 1.20
C ASP A 27 -7.46 17.62 0.18
N PHE A 28 -7.48 16.35 0.62
CA PHE A 28 -7.77 15.21 -0.24
C PHE A 28 -9.12 15.36 -0.98
N ASN A 29 -9.07 15.28 -2.31
CA ASN A 29 -10.24 15.34 -3.17
C ASN A 29 -10.56 13.97 -3.79
N LEU A 30 -11.61 13.33 -3.29
CA LEU A 30 -12.04 12.01 -3.76
C LEU A 30 -12.44 12.00 -5.24
N ARG A 31 -13.04 13.08 -5.76
CA ARG A 31 -13.46 13.14 -7.18
C ARG A 31 -12.27 13.15 -8.11
N MET A 32 -11.20 13.87 -7.75
CA MET A 32 -9.95 13.87 -8.51
C MET A 32 -9.20 12.54 -8.38
N PHE A 33 -9.31 11.88 -7.23
CA PHE A 33 -8.70 10.58 -6.99
C PHE A 33 -9.39 9.42 -7.73
N ALA A 34 -10.65 9.59 -8.14
CA ALA A 34 -11.39 8.57 -8.86
C ALA A 34 -10.76 8.20 -10.21
N GLY A 35 -11.23 7.10 -10.79
CA GLY A 35 -10.81 6.59 -12.09
C GLY A 35 -9.71 5.54 -12.00
N ARG A 36 -8.98 5.39 -13.11
CA ARG A 36 -8.01 4.31 -13.31
C ARG A 36 -6.68 4.59 -12.60
N TRP A 37 -6.11 3.53 -12.03
CA TRP A 37 -4.80 3.48 -11.40
C TRP A 37 -4.11 2.14 -11.74
N TYR A 38 -2.80 2.07 -11.59
CA TYR A 38 -2.00 0.86 -11.68
C TYR A 38 -1.17 0.70 -10.41
N ARG A 39 -1.28 -0.41 -9.69
CA ARG A 39 -0.41 -0.72 -8.55
C ARG A 39 0.96 -1.14 -9.08
N VAL A 40 1.87 -0.18 -9.16
CA VAL A 40 3.23 -0.32 -9.73
C VAL A 40 4.32 -0.53 -8.66
N GLY A 41 3.97 -0.38 -7.38
CA GLY A 41 4.83 -0.73 -6.27
C GLY A 41 4.04 -1.30 -5.08
N LEU A 42 4.68 -2.17 -4.31
CA LEU A 42 4.08 -2.83 -3.13
C LEU A 42 5.16 -3.12 -2.09
N ALA A 43 4.97 -2.64 -0.87
CA ALA A 43 5.70 -3.08 0.31
C ALA A 43 4.78 -3.96 1.16
N TYR A 44 5.15 -5.23 1.37
CA TYR A 44 4.38 -6.16 2.19
C TYR A 44 5.24 -7.28 2.78
N ASP A 45 5.44 -7.24 4.10
CA ASP A 45 6.30 -8.16 4.84
C ASP A 45 5.53 -9.26 5.59
N SER A 46 4.57 -9.86 4.91
CA SER A 46 3.81 -11.00 5.43
C SER A 46 4.46 -12.32 5.06
N SER A 47 4.62 -13.22 6.04
CA SER A 47 5.17 -14.57 5.83
C SER A 47 4.30 -15.37 4.85
N SER A 48 2.98 -15.19 4.92
CA SER A 48 2.02 -15.83 4.01
C SER A 48 2.07 -15.26 2.58
N PHE A 49 2.72 -14.11 2.38
CA PHE A 49 2.93 -13.50 1.08
C PHE A 49 4.33 -13.76 0.48
N THR A 50 5.35 -14.00 1.30
CA THR A 50 6.74 -14.22 0.86
C THR A 50 6.88 -15.19 -0.33
N PRO A 51 6.22 -16.36 -0.37
CA PRO A 51 6.32 -17.31 -1.49
C PRO A 51 5.77 -16.81 -2.84
N PHE A 52 5.05 -15.68 -2.83
CA PHE A 52 4.39 -15.13 -4.00
C PHE A 52 5.03 -13.85 -4.51
N ARG A 53 6.03 -13.27 -3.81
CA ARG A 53 6.64 -11.96 -4.14
C ARG A 53 7.10 -11.88 -5.60
N ASP A 54 7.80 -12.91 -6.08
CA ASP A 54 8.35 -12.95 -7.44
C ASP A 54 7.29 -13.20 -8.53
N LYS A 55 6.08 -13.57 -8.14
CA LYS A 55 4.96 -13.83 -9.04
C LYS A 55 4.05 -12.61 -9.20
N VAL A 56 4.26 -11.57 -8.39
CA VAL A 56 3.45 -10.34 -8.44
C VAL A 56 3.71 -9.63 -9.76
N LYS A 57 2.62 -9.19 -10.40
CA LYS A 57 2.65 -8.27 -11.53
C LYS A 57 1.93 -6.98 -11.14
N ALA A 58 2.24 -5.89 -11.83
CA ALA A 58 1.52 -4.65 -11.65
C ALA A 58 0.05 -4.87 -12.03
N SER A 59 -0.89 -4.45 -11.18
CA SER A 59 -2.31 -4.66 -11.40
C SER A 59 -3.04 -3.35 -11.68
N MET A 60 -4.05 -3.41 -12.54
CA MET A 60 -4.92 -2.26 -12.80
C MET A 60 -5.98 -2.18 -11.71
N GLY A 61 -6.29 -0.96 -11.28
CA GLY A 61 -7.36 -0.62 -10.37
C GLY A 61 -8.27 0.46 -10.94
N SER A 62 -9.55 0.42 -10.58
CA SER A 62 -10.50 1.51 -10.86
C SER A 62 -11.20 1.90 -9.58
N VAL A 63 -11.09 3.17 -9.23
CA VAL A 63 -11.72 3.81 -8.07
C VAL A 63 -13.02 4.46 -8.52
N ALA A 64 -14.14 4.01 -7.96
CA ALA A 64 -15.44 4.64 -8.14
C ALA A 64 -15.86 5.33 -6.84
N ALA A 65 -16.02 6.66 -6.88
CA ALA A 65 -16.54 7.43 -5.77
C ALA A 65 -18.07 7.31 -5.71
N LEU A 66 -18.62 6.99 -4.54
CA LEU A 66 -20.05 6.85 -4.34
C LEU A 66 -20.67 8.14 -3.77
N PRO A 67 -21.97 8.41 -3.99
CA PRO A 67 -22.62 9.63 -3.51
C PRO A 67 -22.56 9.82 -1.99
N ASN A 68 -22.50 8.73 -1.22
CA ASN A 68 -22.38 8.77 0.24
C ASN A 68 -20.94 9.05 0.73
N GLY A 69 -19.97 9.13 -0.19
CA GLY A 69 -18.54 9.35 0.08
C GLY A 69 -17.72 8.06 0.24
N ASN A 70 -18.35 6.89 0.19
CA ASN A 70 -17.65 5.61 0.14
C ASN A 70 -17.00 5.40 -1.23
N VAL A 71 -16.16 4.38 -1.32
CA VAL A 71 -15.39 4.05 -2.53
C VAL A 71 -15.52 2.58 -2.86
N ASN A 72 -15.78 2.27 -4.13
CA ASN A 72 -15.60 0.92 -4.66
C ASN A 72 -14.28 0.87 -5.43
N LEU A 73 -13.34 0.06 -4.96
CA LEU A 73 -12.11 -0.26 -5.69
C LEU A 73 -12.28 -1.59 -6.39
N THR A 74 -12.21 -1.60 -7.72
CA THR A 74 -12.08 -2.84 -8.50
C THR A 74 -10.61 -3.02 -8.90
N MET A 75 -10.02 -4.16 -8.60
CA MET A 75 -8.67 -4.54 -8.99
C MET A 75 -8.70 -5.72 -9.96
N TRP A 76 -7.77 -5.74 -10.90
CA TRP A 76 -7.52 -6.82 -11.84
C TRP A 76 -6.09 -7.32 -11.66
N ASP A 77 -5.94 -8.45 -10.96
CA ASP A 77 -4.63 -9.06 -10.71
C ASP A 77 -4.37 -10.16 -11.74
N ALA A 78 -3.19 -10.15 -12.38
CA ALA A 78 -2.75 -11.25 -13.23
C ALA A 78 -2.34 -12.45 -12.35
N THR A 79 -2.86 -13.63 -12.67
CA THR A 79 -2.55 -14.89 -11.98
C THR A 79 -2.23 -15.98 -13.00
N PRO A 80 -1.65 -17.12 -12.58
CA PRO A 80 -1.46 -18.28 -13.47
C PRO A 80 -2.75 -18.78 -14.13
N PHE A 81 -3.91 -18.52 -13.51
CA PHE A 81 -5.23 -18.92 -14.02
C PHE A 81 -5.91 -17.80 -14.83
N GLY A 82 -5.17 -16.77 -15.23
CA GLY A 82 -5.68 -15.60 -15.95
C GLY A 82 -5.92 -14.39 -15.04
N CYS A 83 -6.64 -13.39 -15.59
CA CYS A 83 -6.87 -12.12 -14.91
C CYS A 83 -8.06 -12.20 -13.94
N GLN A 84 -7.79 -12.03 -12.65
CA GLN A 84 -8.77 -12.16 -11.58
C GLN A 84 -9.29 -10.80 -11.14
N ARG A 85 -10.62 -10.61 -11.19
CA ARG A 85 -11.30 -9.39 -10.74
C ARG A 85 -11.61 -9.48 -9.25
N LYS A 86 -11.18 -8.48 -8.48
CA LYS A 86 -11.50 -8.32 -7.05
C LYS A 86 -12.15 -6.97 -6.81
N VAL A 87 -13.19 -6.95 -5.98
CA VAL A 87 -13.88 -5.72 -5.60
C VAL A 87 -13.71 -5.51 -4.10
N TYR A 88 -13.35 -4.30 -3.71
CA TYR A 88 -13.21 -3.87 -2.33
C TYR A 88 -14.11 -2.66 -2.09
N ASN A 89 -14.90 -2.72 -1.02
CA ASN A 89 -15.76 -1.63 -0.60
C ASN A 89 -15.07 -0.90 0.55
N TYR A 90 -14.78 0.37 0.35
CA TYR A 90 -14.11 1.25 1.31
C TYR A 90 -15.13 2.22 1.88
N GLU A 91 -15.25 2.24 3.19
CA GLU A 91 -16.15 3.12 3.92
C GLU A 91 -15.42 4.40 4.29
N LYS A 92 -16.06 5.55 4.09
CA LYS A 92 -15.48 6.83 4.48
C LYS A 92 -15.36 6.92 6.00
N THR A 93 -14.36 7.66 6.46
CA THR A 93 -14.29 8.14 7.85
C THR A 93 -14.70 9.61 7.92
N SER A 94 -14.58 10.21 9.11
CA SER A 94 -14.71 11.66 9.28
C SER A 94 -13.55 12.45 8.68
N VAL A 95 -12.43 11.79 8.33
CA VAL A 95 -11.21 12.43 7.84
C VAL A 95 -11.05 12.16 6.33
N PRO A 96 -11.05 13.19 5.48
CA PRO A 96 -10.82 13.02 4.05
C PRO A 96 -9.48 12.31 3.75
N GLY A 97 -9.51 11.34 2.83
CA GLY A 97 -8.34 10.55 2.47
C GLY A 97 -8.10 9.34 3.38
N GLN A 98 -8.89 9.18 4.44
CA GLN A 98 -8.95 7.98 5.25
C GLN A 98 -10.23 7.18 4.97
N PHE A 99 -10.08 5.87 4.95
CA PHE A 99 -11.16 4.91 4.75
C PHE A 99 -10.94 3.69 5.63
N THR A 100 -11.99 2.92 5.86
CA THR A 100 -11.90 1.58 6.43
C THR A 100 -12.38 0.55 5.43
N TYR A 101 -11.91 -0.69 5.56
CA TYR A 101 -12.48 -1.79 4.79
C TYR A 101 -12.34 -3.11 5.53
N PHE A 102 -13.28 -4.01 5.29
CA PHE A 102 -13.23 -5.36 5.84
C PHE A 102 -12.38 -6.29 4.95
N SER A 103 -11.31 -6.82 5.52
CA SER A 103 -10.41 -7.77 4.88
C SER A 103 -10.92 -9.20 5.02
N THR A 104 -11.60 -9.74 4.01
CA THR A 104 -12.03 -11.16 4.02
C THR A 104 -10.88 -12.13 4.28
N ARG A 105 -9.71 -11.91 3.66
CA ARG A 105 -8.49 -12.73 3.88
C ARG A 105 -8.05 -12.82 5.35
N HIS A 106 -8.25 -11.76 6.13
CA HIS A 106 -7.72 -11.66 7.49
C HIS A 106 -8.84 -11.58 8.54
N ASN A 107 -10.11 -11.65 8.10
CA ASN A 107 -11.30 -11.49 8.92
C ASN A 107 -11.25 -10.27 9.85
N ILE A 108 -10.78 -9.11 9.35
CA ILE A 108 -10.55 -7.92 10.17
C ILE A 108 -10.78 -6.62 9.39
N VAL A 109 -11.28 -5.58 10.07
CA VAL A 109 -11.34 -4.22 9.55
C VAL A 109 -9.95 -3.60 9.58
N LYS A 110 -9.52 -3.03 8.46
CA LYS A 110 -8.26 -2.31 8.33
C LYS A 110 -8.50 -0.86 7.90
N ASP A 111 -7.56 -0.02 8.28
CA ASP A 111 -7.53 1.38 7.92
C ASP A 111 -6.77 1.54 6.59
N ILE A 112 -7.21 2.50 5.80
CA ILE A 112 -6.60 2.89 4.53
C ILE A 112 -6.39 4.40 4.60
N THR A 113 -5.18 4.83 4.30
CA THR A 113 -4.81 6.24 4.25
C THR A 113 -4.15 6.52 2.91
N VAL A 114 -4.71 7.44 2.13
CA VAL A 114 -4.02 8.01 0.97
C VAL A 114 -3.01 9.02 1.52
N VAL A 115 -1.74 8.64 1.54
CA VAL A 115 -0.66 9.38 2.23
C VAL A 115 -0.20 10.58 1.41
N ASP A 116 0.01 10.37 0.11
CA ASP A 116 0.50 11.40 -0.81
C ASP A 116 -0.05 11.13 -2.20
N THR A 117 -0.57 12.15 -2.88
CA THR A 117 -0.97 12.05 -4.28
C THR A 117 -1.03 13.43 -4.93
N ASN A 118 -0.60 13.49 -6.19
CA ASN A 118 -0.85 14.64 -7.05
C ASN A 118 -2.06 14.43 -7.99
N TYR A 119 -2.82 13.35 -7.79
CA TYR A 119 -4.00 12.94 -8.55
C TYR A 119 -3.78 12.55 -10.01
N THR A 120 -2.79 13.14 -10.69
CA THR A 120 -2.58 13.02 -12.15
C THR A 120 -1.46 12.07 -12.53
N ASP A 121 -0.57 11.71 -11.61
CA ASP A 121 0.59 10.86 -11.90
C ASP A 121 0.68 9.68 -10.94
N TYR A 122 0.67 9.93 -9.62
CA TYR A 122 0.85 8.88 -8.63
C TYR A 122 0.00 9.04 -7.36
N ALA A 123 -0.08 7.97 -6.59
CA ALA A 123 -0.54 7.96 -5.22
C ALA A 123 0.22 6.94 -4.37
N VAL A 124 0.56 7.30 -3.13
CA VAL A 124 1.07 6.39 -2.11
C VAL A 124 -0.03 6.14 -1.11
N VAL A 125 -0.37 4.86 -0.91
CA VAL A 125 -1.47 4.45 -0.03
C VAL A 125 -0.92 3.50 1.03
N LEU A 126 -1.16 3.84 2.30
CA LEU A 126 -0.91 2.97 3.43
C LEU A 126 -2.20 2.25 3.78
N LYS A 127 -2.08 0.96 4.07
CA LYS A 127 -3.16 0.12 4.56
C LYS A 127 -2.64 -0.65 5.75
N ASN A 128 -3.25 -0.48 6.91
CA ASN A 128 -2.73 -1.08 8.15
C ASN A 128 -3.85 -1.43 9.13
N LYS A 129 -3.44 -2.09 10.20
CA LYS A 129 -4.23 -2.23 11.42
C LYS A 129 -3.22 -2.27 12.57
N VAL A 130 -3.19 -1.22 13.39
CA VAL A 130 -2.28 -1.09 14.57
C VAL A 130 -0.87 -1.58 14.22
N PHE A 131 -0.29 -0.99 13.16
CA PHE A 131 1.00 -1.33 12.54
C PHE A 131 1.45 -2.81 12.67
N ASN A 132 0.56 -3.77 12.39
CA ASN A 132 0.91 -5.19 12.39
C ASN A 132 1.50 -5.59 11.02
N ARG A 133 2.71 -6.15 11.00
CA ARG A 133 3.42 -6.53 9.75
C ARG A 133 2.60 -7.45 8.82
N GLU A 134 1.85 -8.39 9.38
CA GLU A 134 1.00 -9.30 8.60
C GLU A 134 -0.14 -8.55 7.90
N TYR A 135 -0.57 -7.43 8.48
CA TYR A 135 -1.74 -6.67 8.03
C TYR A 135 -1.41 -5.37 7.32
N THR A 136 -0.16 -4.92 7.41
CA THR A 136 0.28 -3.60 6.94
C THR A 136 0.91 -3.69 5.56
N GLN A 137 0.53 -2.78 4.68
CA GLN A 137 0.94 -2.70 3.29
C GLN A 137 1.09 -1.24 2.88
N VAL A 138 2.13 -0.95 2.10
CA VAL A 138 2.22 0.32 1.35
C VAL A 138 2.13 0.00 -0.12
N ALA A 139 1.26 0.69 -0.85
CA ALA A 139 1.13 0.54 -2.29
C ALA A 139 1.45 1.87 -2.99
N LEU A 140 2.19 1.78 -4.09
CA LEU A 140 2.38 2.86 -5.03
C LEU A 140 1.46 2.62 -6.23
N TYR A 141 0.60 3.60 -6.49
CA TYR A 141 -0.26 3.64 -7.65
C TYR A 141 0.24 4.69 -8.65
N GLY A 142 0.24 4.35 -9.93
CA GLY A 142 0.49 5.28 -11.04
C GLY A 142 -0.75 5.43 -11.91
N ARG A 143 -0.93 6.56 -12.60
CA ARG A 143 -1.95 6.70 -13.65
C ARG A 143 -1.57 5.91 -14.92
N THR A 144 -0.28 5.61 -15.06
CA THR A 144 0.31 4.75 -16.08
C THR A 144 0.99 3.53 -15.44
N GLN A 145 1.37 2.54 -16.25
CA GLN A 145 2.07 1.32 -15.77
C GLN A 145 3.53 1.59 -15.35
N THR A 146 4.07 2.74 -15.72
CA THR A 146 5.41 3.20 -15.36
C THR A 146 5.30 4.59 -14.75
N VAL A 147 6.14 4.87 -13.76
CA VAL A 147 6.25 6.18 -13.10
C VAL A 147 7.72 6.57 -13.01
N SER A 148 8.01 7.85 -12.77
CA SER A 148 9.39 8.33 -12.71
C SER A 148 10.20 7.70 -11.57
N ASN A 149 11.52 7.62 -11.74
CA ASN A 149 12.42 7.12 -10.70
C ASN A 149 12.31 7.93 -9.39
N GLY A 150 12.02 9.24 -9.47
CA GLY A 150 11.79 10.08 -8.30
C GLY A 150 10.56 9.65 -7.48
N ILE A 151 9.48 9.25 -8.15
CA ILE A 151 8.27 8.72 -7.50
C ILE A 151 8.53 7.35 -6.88
N ILE A 152 9.26 6.47 -7.58
CA ILE A 152 9.67 5.17 -7.03
C ILE A 152 10.53 5.37 -5.78
N ALA A 153 11.49 6.29 -5.82
CA ALA A 153 12.33 6.61 -4.67
C ALA A 153 11.49 7.12 -3.50
N LYS A 154 10.55 8.02 -3.74
CA LYS A 154 9.61 8.53 -2.72
C LYS A 154 8.85 7.38 -2.05
N PHE A 155 8.25 6.47 -2.83
CA PHE A 155 7.56 5.29 -2.31
C PHE A 155 8.48 4.41 -1.46
N LYS A 156 9.69 4.10 -1.95
CA LYS A 156 10.67 3.27 -1.22
C LYS A 156 11.08 3.91 0.10
N THR A 157 11.37 5.21 0.10
CA THR A 157 11.71 5.97 1.32
C THR A 157 10.55 5.95 2.31
N PHE A 158 9.32 6.15 1.85
CA PHE A 158 8.15 6.05 2.73
C PHE A 158 8.00 4.64 3.31
N ALA A 159 8.05 3.58 2.49
CA ALA A 159 7.97 2.20 2.98
C ALA A 159 9.07 1.87 4.00
N LEU A 160 10.31 2.32 3.78
CA LEU A 160 11.40 2.17 4.75
C LEU A 160 11.14 2.93 6.05
N SER A 161 10.57 4.14 5.99
CA SER A 161 10.20 4.91 7.19
C SER A 161 9.12 4.21 8.03
N GLN A 162 8.30 3.38 7.39
CA GLN A 162 7.32 2.51 8.05
C GLN A 162 7.96 1.20 8.52
N GLY A 163 9.28 1.02 8.43
CA GLY A 163 9.97 -0.17 8.94
C GLY A 163 9.87 -1.42 8.08
N PHE A 164 9.41 -1.32 6.82
CA PHE A 164 9.49 -2.43 5.87
C PHE A 164 10.95 -2.74 5.50
N PRO A 165 11.40 -4.00 5.55
CA PRO A 165 12.73 -4.34 5.08
C PRO A 165 12.80 -4.25 3.55
N ARG A 166 14.00 -3.99 3.01
CA ARG A 166 14.20 -3.66 1.58
C ARG A 166 13.70 -4.76 0.64
N ASP A 167 13.89 -6.02 1.01
CA ASP A 167 13.47 -7.21 0.28
C ASP A 167 11.94 -7.41 0.23
N SER A 168 11.19 -6.72 1.10
CA SER A 168 9.72 -6.68 1.09
C SER A 168 9.13 -5.58 0.21
N ILE A 169 9.97 -4.71 -0.36
CA ILE A 169 9.57 -3.56 -1.18
C ILE A 169 9.79 -3.86 -2.66
N LEU A 170 8.70 -4.06 -3.38
CA LEU A 170 8.68 -4.55 -4.75
C LEU A 170 8.25 -3.45 -5.74
N THR A 171 8.84 -3.48 -6.92
CA THR A 171 8.38 -2.76 -8.13
C THR A 171 8.09 -3.81 -9.21
N PRO A 172 6.88 -4.38 -9.23
CA PRO A 172 6.54 -5.50 -10.09
C PRO A 172 6.56 -5.10 -11.59
N PRO A 173 6.91 -6.02 -12.49
CA PRO A 173 6.79 -5.76 -13.92
C PRO A 173 5.32 -5.64 -14.35
N PRO A 174 5.03 -4.97 -15.48
CA PRO A 174 3.68 -4.84 -16.01
C PRO A 174 2.96 -6.18 -16.23
N ALA A 175 1.63 -6.17 -16.14
CA ALA A 175 0.79 -7.26 -16.61
C ALA A 175 0.33 -6.96 -18.05
N GLU A 176 0.80 -7.74 -19.03
CA GLU A 176 0.52 -7.50 -20.45
C GLU A 176 -0.96 -7.69 -20.82
N ASN A 177 -1.67 -8.60 -20.12
CA ASN A 177 -3.02 -9.05 -20.50
C ASN A 177 -4.08 -8.88 -19.38
N CYS A 178 -3.96 -7.86 -18.51
CA CYS A 178 -4.87 -7.66 -17.38
C CYS A 178 -5.09 -6.13 -17.11
N PRO A 179 -6.33 -5.60 -17.20
CA PRO A 179 -7.61 -6.30 -17.35
C PRO A 179 -7.72 -7.01 -18.70
N PRO A 180 -8.52 -8.08 -18.82
CA PRO A 180 -8.83 -8.63 -20.14
C PRO A 180 -9.46 -7.52 -20.98
N LEU A 181 -9.18 -7.53 -22.29
CA LEU A 181 -9.93 -6.72 -23.23
C LEU A 181 -11.41 -6.94 -22.94
N ARG A 182 -12.18 -5.85 -22.76
CA ARG A 182 -13.64 -5.98 -22.68
C ARG A 182 -14.06 -6.66 -23.98
N SER A 183 -14.56 -7.89 -23.91
CA SER A 183 -15.41 -8.43 -24.98
C SER A 183 -16.53 -7.41 -25.11
N GLY A 184 -16.49 -6.63 -26.19
CA GLY A 184 -17.36 -5.50 -26.39
C GLY A 184 -18.75 -5.97 -26.80
N ARG A 185 -19.75 -5.43 -26.10
CA ARG A 185 -21.21 -5.50 -26.32
C ARG A 185 -21.89 -6.81 -25.97
#